data_AF-A0AB74KWF2-F1
#
_entry.id   AF-A0AB74KWF2-F1
#
_cell.length_a   1.000
_cell.length_b   1.000
_cell.length_c   1.000
_cell.angle_alpha   90.00
_cell.angle_beta   90.00
_cell.angle_gamma   90.00
#
_symmetry.space_group_name_H-M   'P 1'
#
loop_
_entity.id
_entity.type
_entity.pdbx_description
1 polymer ?
#
loop_
_entity_poly.entity_id
_entity_poly.type
_entity_poly.pdbx_seq_one_letter_code
_entity_poly.pdbx_strand_id
1 'polypeptide(L)'
;MKPLNSEQFWQFACKLYSKDGMQTKLLGYQDQQGKNVNLCLLLYYLDSLELAVTPSQLSELESCIAEFDQQALQPLRATRAYLKTIQNEISDYPTIRKELLSAELKLEKQQQQLLINTANTMVFTQYTNAENIRLYVGTELAS
;
A
#
# COMPACT_ATOMS: atom_id res chain seq x y z
N MET A 1 15.10 -18.91 2.78
CA MET A 1 14.86 -17.51 3.20
C MET A 1 14.01 -17.54 4.46
N LYS A 2 14.18 -16.60 5.42
CA LYS A 2 13.24 -16.50 6.55
C LYS A 2 11.91 -15.91 6.04
N PRO A 3 10.74 -16.34 6.56
CA PRO A 3 9.47 -15.76 6.17
C PRO A 3 9.44 -14.27 6.53
N LEU A 4 8.86 -13.47 5.65
CA LEU A 4 8.57 -12.06 5.87
C LEU A 4 7.57 -11.92 7.02
N ASN A 5 7.83 -10.98 7.91
CA ASN A 5 6.98 -10.70 9.06
C ASN A 5 6.10 -9.46 8.79
N SER A 6 4.80 -9.60 9.04
CA SER A 6 3.83 -8.53 8.77
C SER A 6 3.95 -7.34 9.70
N GLU A 7 4.35 -7.54 10.96
CA GLU A 7 4.57 -6.43 11.89
C GLU A 7 5.83 -5.63 11.53
N GLN A 8 6.90 -6.32 11.08
CA GLN A 8 8.09 -5.65 10.55
C GLN A 8 7.77 -4.83 9.29
N PHE A 9 6.96 -5.40 8.39
CA PHE A 9 6.49 -4.67 7.21
C PHE A 9 5.64 -3.45 7.60
N TRP A 10 4.71 -3.59 8.55
CA TRP A 10 3.89 -2.48 9.04
C TRP A 10 4.76 -1.35 9.61
N GLN A 11 5.74 -1.67 10.45
CA GLN A 11 6.68 -0.70 11.02
C GLN A 11 7.52 -0.01 9.95
N PHE A 12 7.98 -0.78 8.96
CA PHE A 12 8.68 -0.22 7.80
C PHE A 12 7.78 0.76 7.04
N ALA A 13 6.53 0.37 6.74
CA ALA A 13 5.57 1.20 6.03
C ALA A 13 5.30 2.51 6.77
N CYS A 14 5.06 2.48 8.09
CA CYS A 14 4.87 3.68 8.89
C CYS A 14 6.10 4.60 8.85
N LYS A 15 7.31 4.03 8.98
CA LYS A 15 8.57 4.80 8.92
C LYS A 15 8.78 5.42 7.55
N LEU A 16 8.50 4.68 6.48
CA LEU A 16 8.65 5.14 5.11
C LEU A 16 7.67 6.29 4.83
N TYR A 17 6.40 6.11 5.20
CA TYR A 17 5.35 7.11 5.01
C TYR A 17 5.63 8.42 5.75
N SER A 18 6.34 8.35 6.88
CA SER A 18 6.73 9.52 7.68
C SER A 18 7.91 10.31 7.10
N LYS A 19 8.55 9.86 6.02
CA LYS A 19 9.65 10.59 5.37
C LYS A 19 9.11 11.74 4.52
N ASP A 20 9.82 12.86 4.53
CA ASP A 20 9.48 14.03 3.72
C ASP A 20 9.31 13.66 2.24
N GLY A 21 8.20 14.11 1.65
CA GLY A 21 7.86 13.86 0.25
C GLY A 21 7.28 12.47 -0.05
N MET A 22 7.40 11.48 0.84
CA MET A 22 6.93 10.12 0.57
C MET A 22 5.40 10.04 0.48
N GLN A 23 4.70 10.72 1.38
CA GLN A 23 3.24 10.80 1.33
C GLN A 23 2.77 11.37 -0.02
N THR A 24 3.36 12.47 -0.48
CA THR A 24 3.05 13.08 -1.77
C THR A 24 3.34 12.13 -2.93
N LYS A 25 4.48 11.42 -2.90
CA LYS A 25 4.87 10.47 -3.94
C LYS A 25 3.88 9.29 -4.04
N LEU A 26 3.54 8.67 -2.92
CA LEU A 26 2.58 7.55 -2.87
C LEU A 26 1.16 7.98 -3.28
N LEU A 27 0.73 9.17 -2.85
CA LEU A 27 -0.54 9.74 -3.29
C LEU A 27 -0.53 10.00 -4.81
N GLY A 28 0.58 10.48 -5.37
CA GLY A 28 0.74 10.63 -6.81
C GLY A 28 0.53 9.31 -7.57
N TYR A 29 1.13 8.22 -7.09
CA TYR A 29 0.93 6.88 -7.68
C TYR A 29 -0.52 6.43 -7.61
N GLN A 30 -1.20 6.70 -6.50
CA GLN A 30 -2.60 6.34 -6.35
C GLN A 30 -3.49 7.18 -7.26
N ASP A 31 -3.39 8.50 -7.20
CA ASP A 31 -4.35 9.41 -7.82
C ASP A 31 -4.12 9.53 -9.34
N GLN A 32 -2.88 9.42 -9.81
CA GLN A 32 -2.54 9.58 -11.24
C GLN A 32 -2.54 8.26 -12.00
N GLN A 33 -2.22 7.14 -11.34
CA GLN A 33 -2.03 5.84 -12.01
C GLN A 33 -2.94 4.73 -11.46
N GLY A 34 -3.78 5.02 -10.46
CA GLY A 34 -4.64 4.02 -9.83
C GLY A 34 -3.86 2.93 -9.07
N LYS A 35 -2.62 3.21 -8.66
CA LYS A 35 -1.75 2.20 -8.02
C LYS A 35 -2.13 2.00 -6.56
N ASN A 36 -2.02 0.75 -6.10
CA ASN A 36 -2.28 0.42 -4.71
C ASN A 36 -1.08 0.82 -3.82
N VAL A 37 -1.31 1.71 -2.86
CA VAL A 37 -0.27 2.23 -1.96
C VAL A 37 0.37 1.13 -1.10
N ASN A 38 -0.39 0.15 -0.60
CA ASN A 38 0.18 -0.95 0.20
C ASN A 38 1.09 -1.86 -0.63
N LEU A 39 0.77 -2.07 -1.91
CA LEU A 39 1.67 -2.78 -2.83
C LEU A 39 2.93 -1.95 -3.10
N CYS A 40 2.83 -0.65 -3.36
CA CYS A 40 4.01 0.22 -3.48
C CYS A 40 4.92 0.12 -2.25
N LEU A 41 4.34 0.17 -1.05
CA LEU A 41 5.06 0.04 0.22
C LEU A 41 5.76 -1.33 0.34
N LEU A 42 5.11 -2.42 -0.10
CA LEU A 42 5.71 -3.74 -0.10
C LEU A 42 6.92 -3.81 -1.04
N LEU A 43 6.82 -3.23 -2.24
CA LEU A 43 7.94 -3.24 -3.21
C LEU A 43 9.17 -2.51 -2.64
N TYR A 44 8.97 -1.35 -1.99
CA TYR A 44 10.05 -0.67 -1.28
C TYR A 44 10.59 -1.48 -0.09
N TYR A 45 9.74 -2.24 0.59
CA TYR A 45 10.18 -3.12 1.67
C TYR A 45 11.06 -4.25 1.15
N LEU A 46 10.66 -4.89 0.05
CA LEU A 46 11.46 -5.93 -0.61
C LEU A 46 12.78 -5.39 -1.15
N ASP A 47 12.79 -4.17 -1.71
CA ASP A 47 14.03 -3.47 -2.11
C ASP A 47 14.97 -3.30 -0.91
N SER A 48 14.45 -2.92 0.26
CA SER A 48 15.26 -2.76 1.50
C SER A 48 15.85 -4.07 2.03
N LEU A 49 15.31 -5.21 1.57
CA LEU A 49 15.78 -6.56 1.89
C LEU A 49 16.63 -7.17 0.74
N GLU A 50 16.92 -6.40 -0.31
CA GLU A 50 17.61 -6.84 -1.53
C GLU A 50 16.91 -8.01 -2.25
N LEU A 51 15.58 -8.03 -2.23
CA LEU A 51 14.76 -9.05 -2.85
C LEU A 51 14.13 -8.52 -4.14
N ALA A 52 14.51 -9.09 -5.28
CA ALA A 52 13.92 -8.72 -6.56
C ALA A 52 12.61 -9.47 -6.83
N VAL A 53 11.63 -8.74 -7.34
CA VAL A 53 10.32 -9.23 -7.79
C VAL A 53 10.34 -9.41 -9.31
N THR A 54 9.80 -10.52 -9.79
CA THR A 54 9.56 -10.71 -11.24
C THR A 54 8.20 -10.14 -11.67
N PRO A 55 7.97 -9.88 -12.97
CA PRO A 55 6.66 -9.45 -13.44
C PRO A 55 5.51 -10.41 -13.10
N SER A 56 5.79 -11.73 -13.07
CA SER A 56 4.78 -12.72 -12.69
C SER A 56 4.42 -12.65 -11.21
N GLN A 57 5.42 -12.46 -10.33
CA GLN A 57 5.21 -12.29 -8.89
C GLN A 57 4.46 -10.99 -8.59
N LEU A 58 4.79 -9.90 -9.30
CA LEU A 58 4.07 -8.64 -9.17
C LEU A 58 2.58 -8.80 -9.53
N SER A 59 2.28 -9.47 -10.66
CA SER A 59 0.90 -9.74 -11.07
C SER A 59 0.12 -10.57 -10.04
N GLU A 60 0.77 -11.55 -9.42
CA GLU A 60 0.16 -12.35 -8.35
C GLU A 60 -0.10 -11.52 -7.08
N LEU A 61 0.84 -10.64 -6.70
CA LEU A 61 0.65 -9.70 -5.59
C LEU A 61 -0.48 -8.70 -5.86
N GLU A 62 -0.60 -8.18 -7.07
CA GLU A 62 -1.72 -7.33 -7.47
C GLU A 62 -3.06 -8.09 -7.37
N SER A 63 -3.10 -9.29 -7.93
CA SER A 63 -4.30 -10.12 -7.96
C SER A 63 -4.79 -10.48 -6.56
N CYS A 64 -3.88 -10.78 -5.62
CA CYS A 64 -4.26 -11.21 -4.28
C CYS A 64 -4.94 -10.13 -3.43
N ILE A 65 -4.76 -8.84 -3.78
CA ILE A 65 -5.38 -7.72 -3.07
C ILE A 65 -6.50 -7.04 -3.84
N ALA A 66 -6.70 -7.37 -5.13
CA ALA A 66 -7.61 -6.65 -6.02
C ALA A 66 -9.06 -6.64 -5.49
N GLU A 67 -9.59 -7.80 -5.11
CA GLU A 67 -10.95 -7.90 -4.56
C GLU A 67 -11.08 -7.15 -3.23
N PHE A 68 -10.11 -7.32 -2.33
CA PHE A 68 -10.13 -6.62 -1.03
C PHE A 68 -10.06 -5.11 -1.21
N ASP A 69 -9.24 -4.62 -2.14
CA ASP A 69 -9.15 -3.20 -2.46
C ASP A 69 -10.49 -2.66 -2.99
N GLN A 70 -11.07 -3.34 -3.98
CA GLN A 70 -12.31 -2.94 -4.64
C GLN A 70 -13.52 -2.98 -3.71
N GLN A 71 -13.63 -4.02 -2.86
CA GLN A 71 -14.83 -4.28 -2.07
C GLN A 71 -14.79 -3.63 -0.67
N ALA A 72 -13.59 -3.38 -0.12
CA ALA A 72 -13.46 -2.85 1.25
C ALA A 72 -12.79 -1.47 1.31
N LEU A 73 -11.59 -1.32 0.76
CA LEU A 73 -10.80 -0.09 0.92
C LEU A 73 -11.31 1.07 0.06
N GLN A 74 -11.59 0.83 -1.23
CA GLN A 74 -12.08 1.87 -2.13
C GLN A 74 -13.43 2.46 -1.68
N PRO A 75 -14.44 1.65 -1.28
CA PRO A 75 -15.71 2.18 -0.76
C PRO A 75 -15.53 3.01 0.51
N LEU A 76 -14.64 2.59 1.42
CA LEU A 76 -14.36 3.33 2.65
C LEU A 76 -13.68 4.68 2.35
N ARG A 77 -12.70 4.69 1.45
CA ARG A 77 -12.03 5.92 0.99
C ARG A 77 -13.00 6.86 0.29
N ALA A 78 -13.88 6.34 -0.57
CA ALA A 78 -14.92 7.11 -1.25
C ALA A 78 -15.89 7.74 -0.24
N THR A 79 -16.30 6.97 0.77
CA THR A 79 -17.16 7.45 1.86
C THR A 79 -16.48 8.58 2.64
N ARG A 80 -15.23 8.39 3.06
CA ARG A 80 -14.47 9.44 3.77
C ARG A 80 -14.30 10.70 2.91
N ALA A 81 -14.04 10.54 1.61
CA ALA A 81 -13.91 11.65 0.67
C ALA A 81 -15.23 12.43 0.50
N TYR A 82 -16.35 11.71 0.32
CA TYR A 82 -17.67 12.30 0.22
C TYR A 82 -18.06 13.04 1.51
N LEU A 83 -17.91 12.45 2.69
CA LEU A 83 -18.26 13.12 3.94
C LEU A 83 -17.44 14.39 4.18
N LYS A 84 -16.22 14.47 3.64
CA LYS A 84 -15.41 15.70 3.67
C LYS A 84 -16.02 16.83 2.85
N THR A 85 -16.73 16.55 1.76
CA THR A 85 -17.35 17.60 0.93
C THR A 85 -18.58 18.22 1.60
N ILE A 86 -19.30 17.44 2.41
CA ILE A 86 -20.49 17.88 3.17
C ILE A 86 -20.20 18.08 4.67
N GLN A 87 -18.93 18.28 5.06
CA GLN A 87 -18.51 18.33 6.46
C GLN A 87 -19.25 19.36 7.32
N ASN A 88 -19.69 20.47 6.73
CA ASN A 88 -20.41 21.55 7.43
C ASN A 88 -21.88 21.20 7.74
N GLU A 89 -22.42 20.15 7.10
CA GLU A 89 -23.79 19.68 7.27
C GLU A 89 -23.88 18.55 8.30
N ILE A 90 -22.75 18.05 8.80
CA ILE A 90 -22.65 16.90 9.70
C ILE A 90 -22.28 17.39 11.09
N SER A 91 -23.22 17.28 12.04
CA SER A 91 -23.07 17.76 13.42
C SER A 91 -21.85 17.20 14.17
N ASP A 92 -21.43 15.96 13.88
CA ASP A 92 -20.28 15.30 14.54
C ASP A 92 -19.21 14.82 13.54
N TYR A 93 -18.95 15.64 12.51
CA TYR A 93 -17.96 15.32 11.48
C TYR A 93 -16.56 14.95 12.03
N PRO A 94 -16.00 15.65 13.04
CA PRO A 94 -14.67 15.32 13.55
C PRO A 94 -14.55 13.89 14.10
N THR A 95 -15.56 13.42 14.84
CA THR A 95 -15.61 12.08 15.40
C THR A 95 -15.76 11.04 14.29
N ILE A 96 -16.74 11.23 13.39
CA ILE A 96 -17.00 10.33 12.26
C ILE A 96 -15.74 10.19 11.38
N ARG A 97 -15.09 11.31 11.05
CA ARG A 97 -13.83 11.32 10.27
C ARG A 97 -12.74 10.51 10.97
N LYS A 98 -12.59 10.65 12.29
CA LYS A 98 -11.58 9.93 13.08
C LYS A 98 -11.85 8.42 13.08
N GLU A 99 -13.10 8.01 13.24
CA GLU A 99 -13.50 6.60 13.23
C GLU A 99 -13.29 5.95 11.86
N LEU A 100 -13.68 6.65 10.79
CA LEU A 100 -13.44 6.18 9.42
C LEU A 100 -11.95 6.04 9.11
N LEU A 101 -11.13 7.02 9.52
CA LEU A 101 -9.68 6.93 9.38
C LEU A 101 -9.10 5.75 10.18
N SER A 102 -9.61 5.50 11.39
CA SER A 102 -9.19 4.34 12.17
C SER A 102 -9.57 3.02 11.51
N ALA A 103 -10.76 2.93 10.90
CA ALA A 103 -11.19 1.76 10.15
C ALA A 103 -10.32 1.55 8.90
N GLU A 104 -10.01 2.62 8.18
CA GLU A 104 -9.15 2.58 6.98
C GLU A 104 -7.76 2.04 7.33
N LEU A 105 -7.11 2.55 8.38
CA LEU A 105 -5.81 2.07 8.82
C LEU A 105 -5.83 0.57 9.21
N LYS A 106 -6.92 0.09 9.81
CA LYS A 106 -7.07 -1.34 10.15
C LYS A 106 -7.20 -2.20 8.89
N LEU A 107 -7.97 -1.75 7.90
CA LEU A 107 -8.11 -2.45 6.62
C LEU A 107 -6.81 -2.41 5.81
N GLU A 108 -6.07 -1.31 5.82
CA GLU A 108 -4.76 -1.22 5.18
C GLU A 108 -3.76 -2.19 5.82
N LYS A 109 -3.72 -2.29 7.15
CA LYS A 109 -2.91 -3.29 7.85
C LYS A 109 -3.32 -4.72 7.47
N GLN A 110 -4.61 -4.99 7.30
CA GLN A 110 -5.10 -6.29 6.82
C GLN A 110 -4.66 -6.59 5.38
N GLN A 111 -4.74 -5.61 4.47
CA GLN A 111 -4.26 -5.77 3.09
C GLN A 111 -2.75 -6.03 3.04
N GLN A 112 -1.96 -5.38 3.90
CA GLN A 112 -0.53 -5.68 4.05
C GLN A 112 -0.27 -7.11 4.55
N GLN A 113 -1.13 -7.64 5.42
CA GLN A 113 -1.04 -9.05 5.84
C GLN A 113 -1.32 -10.00 4.68
N LEU A 114 -2.30 -9.72 3.82
CA LEU A 114 -2.56 -10.50 2.60
C LEU A 114 -1.33 -10.52 1.70
N LEU A 115 -0.74 -9.35 1.44
CA LEU A 115 0.50 -9.23 0.66
C LEU A 115 1.65 -10.06 1.24
N ILE A 116 1.86 -10.02 2.55
CA ILE A 116 2.92 -10.80 3.21
C ILE A 116 2.65 -12.30 3.12
N ASN A 117 1.40 -12.72 3.28
CA ASN A 117 1.03 -14.13 3.14
C ASN A 117 1.34 -14.65 1.73
N THR A 118 0.94 -13.91 0.69
CA THR A 118 1.23 -14.24 -0.70
C THR A 118 2.73 -14.17 -1.01
N ALA A 119 3.43 -13.13 -0.55
CA ALA A 119 4.88 -13.03 -0.76
C ALA A 119 5.64 -14.20 -0.11
N ASN A 120 5.16 -14.72 1.03
CA ASN A 120 5.77 -15.88 1.69
C ASN A 120 5.56 -17.21 0.95
N THR A 121 4.67 -17.28 -0.05
CA THR A 121 4.56 -18.46 -0.94
C THR A 121 5.49 -18.36 -2.15
N MET A 122 6.17 -17.22 -2.34
CA MET A 122 7.05 -16.96 -3.46
C MET A 122 8.52 -17.23 -3.13
N VAL A 123 9.32 -17.45 -4.18
CA VAL A 123 10.78 -17.50 -4.08
C VAL A 123 11.37 -16.26 -4.74
N PHE A 124 11.96 -15.38 -3.94
CA PHE A 124 12.64 -14.18 -4.43
C PHE A 124 14.12 -14.43 -4.67
N THR A 125 14.66 -13.79 -5.70
CA THR A 125 16.11 -13.78 -5.97
C THR A 125 16.75 -12.63 -5.22
N GLN A 126 17.90 -12.88 -4.61
CA GLN A 126 18.68 -11.82 -3.98
C GLN A 126 19.38 -10.97 -5.05
N TYR A 127 19.12 -9.67 -5.05
CA TYR A 127 19.67 -8.72 -6.01
C TYR A 127 19.87 -7.36 -5.36
N THR A 128 21.13 -6.93 -5.28
CA THR A 128 21.49 -5.63 -4.71
C THR A 128 20.94 -4.51 -5.60
N ASN A 129 20.32 -3.49 -4.99
CA ASN A 129 19.65 -2.39 -5.68
C ASN A 129 18.52 -2.84 -6.60
N ALA A 130 17.70 -3.81 -6.16
CA ALA A 130 16.41 -4.04 -6.78
C ALA A 130 15.62 -2.72 -6.82
N GLU A 131 15.00 -2.43 -7.97
CA GLU A 131 14.15 -1.25 -8.18
C GLU A 131 12.72 -1.71 -8.45
N ASN A 132 12.17 -2.52 -7.54
CA ASN A 132 10.90 -3.21 -7.75
C ASN A 132 9.76 -2.25 -8.07
N ILE A 133 9.78 -1.04 -7.51
CA ILE A 133 8.77 -0.02 -7.80
C ILE A 133 8.69 0.33 -9.29
N ARG A 134 9.80 0.30 -10.04
CA ARG A 134 9.84 0.61 -11.49
C ARG A 134 9.02 -0.38 -12.32
N LEU A 135 8.96 -1.63 -11.89
CA LEU A 135 8.12 -2.65 -12.54
C LEU A 135 6.63 -2.31 -12.40
N TYR A 136 6.27 -1.60 -11.33
CA TYR A 136 4.88 -1.31 -11.02
C TYR A 136 4.40 0.05 -11.52
N VAL A 137 5.20 1.11 -11.38
CA VAL A 137 4.81 2.50 -11.73
C VAL A 137 5.37 2.99 -13.06
N GLY A 138 6.18 2.17 -13.75
CA GLY A 138 6.90 2.56 -14.97
C GLY A 138 8.19 3.33 -14.69
N THR A 139 9.15 3.25 -15.62
CA THR A 139 10.52 3.77 -15.44
C THR A 139 10.62 5.30 -15.38
N GLU A 140 9.66 6.03 -15.90
CA GLU A 140 9.70 7.51 -15.99
C GLU A 140 9.32 8.21 -14.68
N LEU A 141 8.72 7.49 -13.72
CA LEU A 141 8.07 8.06 -12.53
C LEU A 141 8.61 7.49 -11.21
N ALA A 142 9.68 6.70 -11.26
CA ALA A 142 10.32 6.11 -10.09
C ALA A 142 11.36 7.03 -9.42
N SER A 143 11.72 8.14 -10.08
CA SER A 143 12.69 9.15 -9.62
C SER A 143 12.38 9.76 -8.25
#